data_AF-Q04625-F1
#
_entry.id   AF-Q04625-F1
#
_cell.length_a   1.000
_cell.length_b   1.000
_cell.length_c   1.000
_cell.angle_alpha   90.00
_cell.angle_beta   90.00
_cell.angle_gamma   90.00
#
_symmetry.space_group_name_H-M   'P 1'
#
loop_
_entity.id
_entity.type
_entity.pdbx_description
1 polymer ?
#
loop_
_entity_poly.entity_id
_entity_poly.type
_entity_poly.pdbx_seq_one_letter_code
_entity_poly.pdbx_strand_id
1 'polypeptide(L)'
;IPYSVLKKSGFVIAEADGNPEEFLDELMEMIIESKEKEAKRRKAQDTVIEPIALEKQGEYFINLERVQNNNPGISSKKILQPFLKNKPFRELKIVCNHIPKWIENELMTLGMKFEVKKLTEGEFEVKVYNQFNDEKTLVNR
;
A
#
# COMPACT_ATOMS: atom_id res chain seq x y z
N ILE A 1 -22.77 -13.73 6.59
CA ILE A 1 -22.03 -13.62 7.87
C ILE A 1 -20.84 -14.60 7.95
N PRO A 2 -20.94 -15.89 7.56
CA PRO A 2 -19.84 -16.84 7.74
C PRO A 2 -18.51 -16.43 7.09
N TYR A 3 -18.57 -15.97 5.84
CA TYR A 3 -17.39 -15.52 5.07
C TYR A 3 -16.56 -14.45 5.78
N SER A 4 -17.19 -13.47 6.44
CA SER A 4 -16.45 -12.38 7.10
C SER A 4 -15.76 -12.84 8.39
N VAL A 5 -16.30 -13.86 9.07
CA VAL A 5 -15.68 -14.45 10.28
C VAL A 5 -14.43 -15.26 9.91
N LEU A 6 -14.52 -16.09 8.86
CA LEU A 6 -13.39 -16.89 8.38
C LEU A 6 -12.25 -15.99 7.88
N LYS A 7 -12.58 -14.96 7.10
CA LYS A 7 -11.59 -13.99 6.61
C LYS A 7 -10.91 -13.23 7.76
N LYS A 8 -11.66 -12.81 8.78
CA LYS A 8 -11.09 -12.15 9.98
C LYS A 8 -10.20 -13.08 10.80
N SER A 9 -10.45 -14.39 10.77
CA SER A 9 -9.65 -15.40 11.47
C SER A 9 -8.41 -15.86 10.68
N GLY A 10 -8.16 -15.29 9.50
CA GLY A 10 -6.97 -15.59 8.69
C GLY A 10 -7.12 -16.80 7.77
N PHE A 11 -8.33 -17.36 7.60
CA PHE A 11 -8.56 -18.43 6.63
C PHE A 11 -8.53 -17.88 5.20
N VAL A 12 -7.90 -18.64 4.29
CA VAL A 12 -8.03 -18.45 2.85
C VAL A 12 -9.37 -19.04 2.42
N ILE A 13 -10.16 -18.25 1.71
CA ILE A 13 -11.44 -18.68 1.17
C ILE A 13 -11.26 -18.80 -0.34
N ALA A 14 -11.57 -19.96 -0.90
CA ALA A 14 -11.52 -20.24 -2.33
C ALA A 14 -12.86 -20.84 -2.77
N GLU A 15 -13.31 -20.44 -3.95
CA GLU A 15 -14.44 -21.06 -4.65
C GLU A 15 -13.88 -21.92 -5.76
N ALA A 16 -14.37 -23.16 -5.86
CA ALA A 16 -13.95 -24.12 -6.87
C ALA A 16 -15.15 -25.02 -7.20
N ASP A 17 -15.27 -25.39 -8.48
CA ASP A 17 -16.25 -26.36 -8.95
C ASP A 17 -15.62 -27.77 -8.92
N GLY A 18 -16.41 -28.79 -8.55
CA GLY A 18 -15.97 -30.19 -8.55
C GLY A 18 -15.80 -30.79 -7.15
N ASN A 19 -15.18 -31.97 -7.09
CA ASN A 19 -14.93 -32.67 -5.83
C ASN A 19 -13.68 -32.08 -5.15
N PRO A 20 -13.78 -31.60 -3.89
CA PRO A 20 -12.63 -31.10 -3.14
C PRO A 20 -11.39 -32.00 -3.18
N GLU A 21 -11.57 -33.31 -3.03
CA GLU A 21 -10.45 -34.28 -3.01
C GLU A 21 -9.61 -34.25 -4.30
N GLU A 22 -10.17 -33.79 -5.42
CA GLU A 22 -9.47 -33.74 -6.71
C GLU A 22 -8.55 -32.52 -6.84
N PHE A 23 -8.75 -31.47 -6.05
CA PHE A 23 -8.02 -30.20 -6.21
C PHE A 23 -7.34 -29.69 -4.93
N LEU A 24 -7.46 -30.37 -3.78
CA LEU A 24 -6.85 -29.92 -2.54
C LEU A 24 -5.32 -29.73 -2.65
N ASP A 25 -4.64 -30.66 -3.31
CA ASP A 25 -3.18 -30.59 -3.49
C ASP A 25 -2.78 -29.43 -4.41
N GLU A 26 -3.45 -29.29 -5.57
CA GLU A 26 -3.23 -28.18 -6.51
C GLU A 26 -3.52 -26.82 -5.86
N LEU A 27 -4.60 -26.74 -5.07
CA LEU A 27 -4.98 -25.53 -4.34
C LEU A 27 -3.96 -25.20 -3.24
N MET A 28 -3.41 -26.19 -2.55
CA MET A 28 -2.35 -26.00 -1.56
C MET A 28 -1.08 -25.46 -2.22
N GLU A 29 -0.63 -26.06 -3.32
CA GLU A 29 0.53 -25.59 -4.09
C GLU A 29 0.33 -24.15 -4.57
N MET A 30 -0.84 -23.84 -5.13
CA MET A 30 -1.20 -22.48 -5.55
C MET A 30 -1.15 -21.47 -4.40
N ILE A 31 -1.67 -21.84 -3.22
CA ILE A 31 -1.63 -20.99 -2.02
C ILE A 31 -0.19 -20.78 -1.53
N ILE A 32 0.64 -21.82 -1.53
CA ILE A 32 2.05 -21.71 -1.13
C ILE A 32 2.79 -20.81 -2.11
N GLU A 33 2.68 -21.06 -3.41
CA GLU A 33 3.34 -20.25 -4.44
C GLU A 33 2.92 -18.78 -4.39
N SER A 34 1.63 -18.51 -4.21
CA SER A 34 1.13 -17.14 -4.12
C SER A 34 1.69 -16.44 -2.89
N LYS A 35 1.72 -17.12 -1.73
CA LYS A 35 2.35 -16.60 -0.51
C LYS A 35 3.85 -16.36 -0.66
N GLU A 36 4.57 -17.26 -1.34
CA GLU A 36 5.99 -17.09 -1.60
C GLU A 36 6.27 -15.92 -2.56
N LYS A 37 5.49 -15.81 -3.64
CA LYS A 37 5.55 -14.69 -4.59
C LYS A 37 5.26 -13.38 -3.86
N GLU A 38 4.26 -13.36 -2.97
CA GLU A 38 3.95 -12.21 -2.14
C GLU A 38 5.09 -11.88 -1.16
N ALA A 39 5.67 -12.88 -0.49
CA ALA A 39 6.80 -12.68 0.42
C ALA A 39 8.05 -12.18 -0.31
N LYS A 40 8.35 -12.70 -1.50
CA LYS A 40 9.45 -12.23 -2.36
C LYS A 40 9.20 -10.79 -2.82
N ARG A 41 7.98 -10.46 -3.24
CA ARG A 41 7.59 -9.08 -3.58
C ARG A 41 7.75 -8.15 -2.37
N ARG A 42 7.28 -8.56 -1.19
CA ARG A 42 7.42 -7.79 0.07
C ARG A 42 8.90 -7.55 0.42
N LYS A 43 9.76 -8.58 0.35
CA LYS A 43 11.20 -8.44 0.58
C LYS A 43 11.91 -7.57 -0.46
N ALA A 44 11.51 -7.64 -1.73
CA ALA A 44 12.07 -6.74 -2.75
C ALA A 44 11.63 -5.29 -2.48
N GLN A 45 10.37 -5.08 -2.10
CA GLN A 45 9.83 -3.76 -1.73
C GLN A 45 10.50 -3.17 -0.49
N ASP A 46 10.94 -4.01 0.44
CA ASP A 46 11.67 -3.61 1.65
C ASP A 46 13.01 -2.90 1.37
N THR A 47 13.56 -3.07 0.16
CA THR A 47 14.79 -2.37 -0.29
C THR A 47 14.50 -1.04 -0.99
N VAL A 48 13.25 -0.78 -1.38
CA VAL A 48 12.85 0.42 -2.11
C VAL A 48 12.42 1.50 -1.13
N ILE A 49 13.10 2.64 -1.18
CA ILE A 49 12.84 3.80 -0.29
C ILE A 49 11.62 4.61 -0.78
N GLU A 50 11.16 4.39 -2.01
CA GLU A 50 10.04 5.11 -2.62
C GLU A 50 8.67 4.39 -2.48
N PRO A 51 7.55 5.14 -2.54
CA PRO A 51 6.22 4.53 -2.60
C PRO A 51 6.03 3.61 -3.80
N ILE A 52 5.45 2.45 -3.55
CA ILE A 52 5.20 1.41 -4.53
C ILE A 52 3.86 1.62 -5.23
N ALA A 53 3.78 1.31 -6.52
CA ALA A 53 2.52 1.36 -7.26
C ALA A 53 1.60 0.21 -6.83
N LEU A 54 0.31 0.52 -6.68
CA LEU A 54 -0.75 -0.46 -6.47
C LEU A 54 -1.34 -0.90 -7.82
N GLU A 55 -2.31 -1.81 -7.78
CA GLU A 55 -2.96 -2.37 -8.98
C GLU A 55 -3.68 -1.30 -9.82
N LYS A 56 -4.25 -0.28 -9.16
CA LYS A 56 -4.93 0.81 -9.84
C LYS A 56 -3.94 1.91 -10.22
N GLN A 57 -4.06 2.40 -11.45
CA GLN A 57 -3.22 3.48 -11.94
C GLN A 57 -3.29 4.71 -11.03
N GLY A 58 -2.13 5.28 -10.74
CA GLY A 58 -1.99 6.47 -9.90
C GLY A 58 -2.22 6.22 -8.41
N GLU A 59 -2.48 4.99 -7.97
CA GLU A 59 -2.53 4.64 -6.54
C GLU A 59 -1.18 4.08 -6.09
N TYR A 60 -0.70 4.59 -4.96
CA TYR A 60 0.57 4.21 -4.39
C TYR A 60 0.45 3.89 -2.92
N PHE A 61 1.37 3.07 -2.43
CA PHE A 61 1.45 2.68 -1.04
C PHE A 61 2.87 2.81 -0.51
N ILE A 62 2.99 3.20 0.76
CA ILE A 62 4.23 3.08 1.49
C ILE A 62 3.96 2.79 2.96
N ASN A 63 4.72 1.85 3.52
CA ASN A 63 4.80 1.64 4.96
C ASN A 63 6.11 2.26 5.46
N LEU A 64 6.01 3.41 6.14
CA LEU A 64 7.17 4.13 6.64
C LEU A 64 7.93 3.33 7.69
N GLU A 65 7.22 2.62 8.58
CA GLU A 65 7.87 1.79 9.61
C GLU A 65 8.79 0.75 8.98
N ARG A 66 8.32 0.04 7.95
CA ARG A 66 9.13 -0.96 7.24
C ARG A 66 10.34 -0.34 6.55
N VAL A 67 10.13 0.72 5.78
CA VAL A 67 11.23 1.40 5.05
C VAL A 67 12.29 1.91 6.03
N GLN A 68 11.88 2.48 7.16
CA GLN A 68 12.80 3.04 8.16
C GLN A 68 13.51 1.96 9.00
N ASN A 69 12.87 0.82 9.26
CA ASN A 69 13.51 -0.32 9.93
C ASN A 69 14.64 -0.91 9.08
N ASN A 70 14.46 -0.99 7.77
CA ASN A 70 15.50 -1.48 6.85
C ASN A 70 16.57 -0.43 6.52
N ASN A 71 16.27 0.86 6.73
CA ASN A 71 17.18 1.96 6.44
C ASN A 71 17.30 2.92 7.66
N PRO A 72 17.98 2.48 8.74
CA PRO A 72 18.15 3.31 9.93
C PRO A 72 18.82 4.65 9.57
N GLY A 73 18.12 5.76 9.83
CA GLY A 73 18.60 7.11 9.53
C GLY A 73 17.87 7.82 8.38
N ILE A 74 17.03 7.12 7.62
CA ILE A 74 16.14 7.76 6.65
C ILE A 74 14.89 8.30 7.37
N SER A 75 14.69 9.61 7.31
CA SER A 75 13.48 10.26 7.84
C SER A 75 12.28 10.09 6.89
N SER A 76 11.06 10.08 7.44
CA SER A 76 9.82 10.15 6.66
C SER A 76 9.78 11.31 5.65
N LYS A 77 10.39 12.45 5.98
CA LYS A 77 10.50 13.60 5.08
C LYS A 77 11.33 13.31 3.83
N LYS A 78 12.51 12.70 3.99
CA LYS A 78 13.38 12.29 2.87
C LYS A 78 12.71 11.25 1.96
N ILE A 79 11.88 10.39 2.53
CA ILE A 79 11.11 9.37 1.79
C ILE A 79 10.00 10.01 0.96
N LEU A 80 9.15 10.81 1.61
CA LEU A 80 7.90 11.26 1.04
C LEU A 80 8.04 12.53 0.19
N GLN A 81 8.90 13.47 0.59
CA GLN A 81 8.96 14.79 -0.06
C GLN A 81 9.33 14.71 -1.55
N PRO A 82 10.30 13.89 -2.00
CA PRO A 82 10.60 13.75 -3.42
C PRO A 82 9.39 13.23 -4.21
N PHE A 83 8.68 12.24 -3.65
CA PHE A 83 7.50 11.65 -4.29
C PHE A 83 6.35 12.66 -4.40
N LEU A 84 6.03 13.35 -3.29
CA LEU A 84 4.95 14.34 -3.24
C LEU A 84 5.17 15.51 -4.21
N LYS A 85 6.42 15.89 -4.47
CA LYS A 85 6.76 17.04 -5.34
C LYS A 85 6.92 16.67 -6.81
N ASN A 86 7.48 15.50 -7.10
CA ASN A 86 7.99 15.20 -8.44
C ASN A 86 7.13 14.19 -9.20
N LYS A 87 6.25 13.45 -8.53
CA LYS A 87 5.49 12.35 -9.15
C LYS A 87 4.00 12.68 -9.18
N PRO A 88 3.33 12.61 -10.34
CA PRO A 88 1.87 12.65 -10.38
C PRO A 88 1.31 11.35 -9.79
N PHE A 89 0.27 11.49 -8.98
CA PHE A 89 -0.48 10.38 -8.42
C PHE A 89 -1.92 10.84 -8.18
N ARG A 90 -2.82 9.88 -7.98
CA ARG A 90 -4.21 10.12 -7.58
C ARG A 90 -4.38 9.94 -6.08
N GLU A 91 -3.87 8.82 -5.56
CA GLU A 91 -3.90 8.50 -4.13
C GLU A 91 -2.54 7.96 -3.68
N LEU A 92 -2.03 8.45 -2.56
CA LEU A 92 -0.91 7.86 -1.85
C LEU A 92 -1.39 7.44 -0.46
N LYS A 93 -1.32 6.14 -0.19
CA LYS A 93 -1.57 5.56 1.13
C LYS A 93 -0.27 5.40 1.88
N ILE A 94 -0.21 6.00 3.07
CA ILE A 94 0.96 6.00 3.95
C ILE A 94 0.58 5.31 5.26
N VAL A 95 1.32 4.29 5.66
CA VAL A 95 1.21 3.69 7.00
C VAL A 95 2.40 4.11 7.84
N CYS A 96 2.15 4.58 9.06
CA CYS A 96 3.17 5.09 9.97
C CYS A 96 2.79 4.97 11.43
N ASN A 97 3.78 4.87 12.31
CA ASN A 97 3.53 4.72 13.76
C ASN A 97 3.17 6.04 14.45
N HIS A 98 3.45 7.15 13.77
CA HIS A 98 3.10 8.49 14.17
C HIS A 98 2.98 9.35 12.92
N ILE A 99 2.04 10.30 12.95
CA ILE A 99 1.88 11.24 11.85
C ILE A 99 3.05 12.24 11.93
N PRO A 100 3.89 12.36 10.88
CA PRO A 100 5.01 13.28 10.93
C PRO A 100 4.52 14.74 10.98
N LYS A 101 4.96 15.52 11.98
CA LYS A 101 4.49 16.91 12.21
C LYS A 101 4.56 17.85 10.99
N TRP A 102 5.48 17.57 10.06
CA TRP A 102 5.70 18.38 8.87
C TRP A 102 4.71 18.05 7.75
N ILE A 103 4.06 16.88 7.76
CA ILE A 103 3.32 16.36 6.62
C ILE A 103 2.09 17.22 6.30
N GLU A 104 1.30 17.61 7.30
CA GLU A 104 0.07 18.36 7.09
C GLU A 104 0.36 19.72 6.43
N ASN A 105 1.34 20.46 6.97
CA ASN A 105 1.77 21.74 6.42
C ASN A 105 2.30 21.61 4.98
N GLU A 106 3.08 20.57 4.70
CA GLU A 106 3.60 20.32 3.35
C GLU A 106 2.46 20.01 2.38
N LEU A 107 1.51 19.15 2.76
CA LEU A 107 0.36 18.78 1.92
C LEU A 107 -0.55 19.99 1.65
N MET A 108 -0.80 20.82 2.65
CA MET A 108 -1.53 22.08 2.47
C MET A 108 -0.79 23.03 1.51
N THR A 109 0.53 23.14 1.64
CA THR A 109 1.37 23.98 0.74
C THR A 109 1.31 23.48 -0.71
N LEU A 110 1.23 22.16 -0.91
CA LEU A 110 1.10 21.54 -2.22
C LEU A 110 -0.34 21.50 -2.75
N GLY A 111 -1.32 22.04 -2.00
CA GLY A 111 -2.74 22.02 -2.41
C GLY A 111 -3.37 20.63 -2.40
N MET A 112 -2.77 19.67 -1.69
CA MET A 112 -3.25 18.30 -1.61
C MET A 112 -4.25 18.12 -0.47
N LYS A 113 -5.25 17.26 -0.69
CA LYS A 113 -6.18 16.86 0.36
C LYS A 113 -5.64 15.62 1.06
N PHE A 114 -5.98 15.42 2.33
CA PHE A 114 -5.60 14.20 3.04
C PHE A 114 -6.63 13.79 4.08
N GLU A 115 -6.64 12.49 4.37
CA GLU A 115 -7.44 11.87 5.42
C GLU A 115 -6.51 11.09 6.34
N VAL A 116 -6.80 11.14 7.64
CA VAL A 116 -6.06 10.40 8.65
C VAL A 116 -7.01 9.43 9.33
N LYS A 117 -6.59 8.18 9.42
CA LYS A 117 -7.31 7.12 10.13
C LYS A 117 -6.36 6.42 11.10
N LYS A 118 -6.75 6.36 12.37
CA LYS A 118 -6.09 5.49 13.34
C LYS A 118 -6.50 4.04 13.05
N LEU A 119 -5.53 3.15 12.79
CA LEU A 119 -5.78 1.74 12.53
C LEU A 119 -5.81 0.95 13.85
N THR A 120 -4.74 1.08 14.63
CA THR A 120 -4.56 0.46 15.94
C THR A 120 -3.81 1.42 16.87
N GLU A 121 -3.51 1.00 18.10
CA GLU A 121 -2.70 1.82 19.00
C GLU A 121 -1.30 1.99 18.43
N GLY A 122 -0.89 3.24 18.19
CA GLY A 122 0.40 3.54 17.59
C GLY A 122 0.53 3.23 16.09
N GLU A 123 -0.58 3.05 15.35
CA GLU A 123 -0.56 2.84 13.90
C GLU A 123 -1.60 3.71 13.19
N PHE A 124 -1.16 4.46 12.17
CA PHE A 124 -1.98 5.42 11.44
C PHE A 124 -1.88 5.17 9.92
N GLU A 125 -3.02 5.27 9.25
CA GLU A 125 -3.14 5.37 7.80
C GLU A 125 -3.38 6.84 7.44
N VAL A 126 -2.51 7.41 6.60
CA VAL A 126 -2.70 8.72 5.98
C VAL A 126 -2.93 8.50 4.50
N LYS A 127 -4.08 8.92 4.00
CA LYS A 127 -4.38 8.94 2.57
C LYS A 127 -4.19 10.35 2.05
N VAL A 128 -3.35 10.50 1.05
CA VAL A 128 -3.10 11.77 0.38
C VAL A 128 -3.71 11.71 -1.00
N TYR A 129 -4.53 12.70 -1.33
CA TYR A 129 -5.17 12.85 -2.62
C TYR A 129 -4.53 14.05 -3.33
N ASN A 130 -3.89 13.76 -4.45
CA ASN A 130 -3.41 14.79 -5.34
C ASN A 130 -4.51 15.04 -6.37
N GLN A 131 -4.92 16.31 -6.51
CA GLN A 131 -5.94 16.72 -7.47
C GLN A 131 -5.35 16.73 -8.88
N PHE A 132 -4.83 15.59 -9.32
CA PHE A 132 -4.44 15.42 -10.71
C PHE A 132 -5.72 15.30 -11.54
N ASN A 133 -6.03 16.37 -12.26
CA ASN A 133 -7.09 16.43 -13.25
C ASN A 133 -6.75 15.42 -14.37
N ASP A 134 -7.59 14.39 -14.55
CA ASP A 134 -7.45 13.36 -15.60
C ASP A 134 -7.53 13.94 -17.04
N GLU A 135 -7.67 15.25 -17.22
CA GLU A 135 -7.79 15.87 -18.55
C GLU A 135 -6.46 16.13 -19.27
N LYS A 136 -5.28 15.86 -18.69
CA LYS A 136 -4.00 16.05 -19.40
C LYS A 136 -3.22 14.79 -19.78
N THR A 137 -3.81 13.61 -19.70
CA THR A 137 -3.17 12.39 -20.26
C THR A 137 -3.91 11.74 -21.42
N LEU A 138 -5.05 12.30 -21.87
CA LEU A 138 -5.69 11.88 -23.13
C LEU A 138 -5.38 12.79 -24.32
N VAL A 139 -4.45 13.73 -24.19
CA VAL A 139 -3.89 14.46 -25.34
C VAL A 139 -2.38 14.35 -25.29
N ASN A 140 -1.84 13.24 -25.82
CA ASN A 140 -0.71 13.32 -26.75
C ASN A 140 -0.43 11.95 -27.38
N ARG A 141 -0.95 11.84 -28.61
CA ARG A 141 -0.59 10.96 -29.73
C ARG A 141 -1.17 9.56 -29.72
#